data_AF-A0A933C0W4-F1
#
_entry.id   AF-A0A933C0W4-F1
#
_cell.length_a   1.000
_cell.length_b   1.000
_cell.length_c   1.000
_cell.angle_alpha   90.00
_cell.angle_beta   90.00
_cell.angle_gamma   90.00
#
_symmetry.space_group_name_H-M   'P 1'
#
loop_
_entity.id
_entity.type
_entity.pdbx_description
1 polymer ?
#
loop_
_entity_poly.entity_id
_entity_poly.type
_entity_poly.pdbx_seq_one_letter_code
_entity_poly.pdbx_strand_id
1 'polypeptide(L)'
;MAMTHPEALHESPLLAGYRFLLELAAWVAIYFAWSWIALVLAVAALSLFSVPGDKHLVLVRIPGPMRILLEAGVGAAGIAAAGRVGGSPAALLLAAAYLALFGLSWRRLAWMWGR
;
A
#
# COMPACT_ATOMS: atom_id res chain seq x y z
N MET A 1 -26.84 0.36 -16.42
CA MET A 1 -26.68 -1.00 -15.87
C MET A 1 -26.13 -0.84 -14.46
N ALA A 2 -27.01 -0.89 -13.46
CA ALA A 2 -26.64 -0.66 -12.06
C ALA A 2 -25.92 -1.89 -11.51
N MET A 3 -24.62 -1.76 -11.19
CA MET A 3 -23.89 -2.82 -10.50
C MET A 3 -24.30 -2.83 -9.02
N THR A 4 -25.23 -3.72 -8.69
CA THR A 4 -25.66 -4.03 -7.32
C THR A 4 -24.68 -5.02 -6.68
N HIS A 5 -23.49 -4.58 -6.31
CA HIS A 5 -22.70 -5.24 -5.25
C HIS A 5 -21.93 -4.18 -4.45
N PRO A 6 -22.59 -3.46 -3.52
CA PRO A 6 -21.95 -2.52 -2.60
C PRO A 6 -21.29 -3.25 -1.42
N GLU A 7 -20.91 -4.52 -1.58
CA GLU A 7 -20.16 -5.22 -0.55
C GLU A 7 -18.70 -4.82 -0.70
N ALA A 8 -18.25 -3.95 0.20
CA ALA A 8 -16.83 -3.69 0.43
C ALA A 8 -16.09 -5.03 0.41
N LEU A 9 -15.16 -5.19 -0.53
CA LEU A 9 -14.41 -6.43 -0.67
C LEU A 9 -13.44 -6.50 0.52
N HIS A 10 -13.87 -7.23 1.57
CA HIS A 10 -13.09 -7.36 2.79
C HIS A 10 -11.89 -8.25 2.52
N GLU A 11 -10.71 -7.64 2.57
CA GLU A 11 -9.44 -8.35 2.52
C GLU A 11 -9.34 -9.29 3.74
N SER A 12 -8.76 -10.48 3.54
CA SER A 12 -8.61 -11.41 4.66
C SER A 12 -7.70 -10.79 5.74
N PRO A 13 -7.94 -11.06 7.04
CA PRO A 13 -7.11 -10.50 8.12
C PRO A 13 -5.62 -10.80 7.95
N LEU A 14 -5.29 -11.96 7.37
CA LEU A 14 -3.92 -12.36 7.07
C LEU A 14 -3.27 -11.47 6.00
N LEU A 15 -3.97 -11.17 4.91
CA LEU A 15 -3.45 -10.29 3.86
C LEU A 15 -3.36 -8.84 4.33
N ALA A 16 -4.33 -8.37 5.11
CA ALA A 16 -4.29 -7.06 5.73
C ALA A 16 -3.09 -6.93 6.69
N GLY A 17 -2.86 -7.95 7.53
CA GLY A 17 -1.69 -8.01 8.41
C GLY A 17 -0.37 -8.04 7.63
N TYR A 18 -0.31 -8.82 6.55
CA TYR A 18 0.88 -8.88 5.68
C TYR A 18 1.17 -7.52 5.03
N ARG A 19 0.15 -6.85 4.47
CA ARG A 19 0.26 -5.49 3.93
C ARG A 19 0.77 -4.52 4.98
N PHE A 20 0.20 -4.53 6.18
CA PHE A 20 0.62 -3.66 7.27
C PHE A 20 2.10 -3.86 7.64
N LEU A 21 2.57 -5.10 7.72
CA LEU A 21 3.98 -5.39 8.01
C LEU A 21 4.91 -4.85 6.90
N LEU A 22 4.49 -4.92 5.63
CA LEU A 22 5.25 -4.36 4.51
C LEU A 22 5.25 -2.84 4.51
N GLU A 23 4.12 -2.20 4.85
CA GLU A 23 4.04 -0.75 5.03
C GLU A 23 4.95 -0.31 6.18
N LEU A 24 4.91 -1.02 7.31
CA LEU A 24 5.77 -0.73 8.47
C LEU A 24 7.25 -0.88 8.12
N ALA A 25 7.63 -1.95 7.43
CA ALA A 25 9.02 -2.14 6.98
C ALA A 25 9.46 -1.03 6.03
N ALA A 26 8.60 -0.64 5.08
CA ALA A 26 8.85 0.48 4.17
C ALA A 26 9.01 1.80 4.93
N TRP A 27 8.15 2.09 5.91
CA TRP A 27 8.21 3.29 6.73
C TRP A 27 9.50 3.38 7.54
N VAL A 28 9.91 2.28 8.18
CA VAL A 28 11.18 2.20 8.91
C VAL A 28 12.35 2.47 7.96
N ALA A 29 12.37 1.83 6.78
CA ALA A 29 13.39 2.09 5.77
C ALA A 29 13.41 3.55 5.32
N ILE A 30 12.24 4.14 5.01
CA ILE A 30 12.09 5.55 4.58
C ILE A 30 12.64 6.51 5.64
N TYR A 31 12.33 6.27 6.92
CA TYR A 31 12.83 7.07 8.03
C TYR A 31 14.36 7.11 8.06
N PHE A 32 14.99 5.92 8.02
CA PHE A 32 16.44 5.81 8.07
C PHE A 32 17.13 6.28 6.78
N ALA A 33 16.47 6.19 5.62
CA ALA A 33 17.03 6.57 4.33
C ALA A 33 17.06 8.09 4.10
N TRP A 34 16.02 8.81 4.52
CA TRP A 34 15.81 10.20 4.14
C TRP A 34 15.51 11.15 5.29
N SER A 35 14.53 10.85 6.16
CA SER A 35 14.22 11.59 7.40
C SER A 35 12.83 11.20 7.95
N TRP A 36 12.52 11.69 9.15
CA TRP A 36 11.16 11.65 9.70
C TRP A 36 10.13 12.42 8.84
N ILE A 37 10.54 13.45 8.11
CA ILE A 37 9.62 14.21 7.23
C ILE A 37 9.15 13.32 6.09
N ALA A 38 10.07 12.57 5.45
CA ALA A 38 9.73 11.62 4.39
C ALA A 38 8.81 10.50 4.91
N LEU A 39 9.05 10.02 6.13
CA LEU A 39 8.16 9.07 6.80
C LEU A 39 6.75 9.65 6.98
N VAL A 40 6.64 10.87 7.52
CA VAL A 40 5.34 11.53 7.74
C VAL A 40 4.57 11.67 6.42
N LEU A 41 5.24 12.06 5.34
CA LEU A 41 4.61 12.16 4.02
C LEU A 41 4.11 10.79 3.51
N ALA A 42 4.90 9.73 3.69
CA ALA A 42 4.51 8.38 3.29
C ALA A 42 3.30 7.86 4.09
N VAL A 43 3.30 8.06 5.42
CA VAL A 43 2.18 7.66 6.30
C VAL A 43 0.94 8.49 5.98
N ALA A 44 1.08 9.80 5.78
CA ALA A 44 -0.02 10.68 5.41
C ALA A 44 -0.66 10.26 4.07
N ALA A 45 0.17 9.93 3.08
CA ALA A 45 -0.31 9.46 1.77
C ALA A 45 -1.18 8.19 1.87
N LEU A 46 -0.82 7.23 2.72
CA LEU A 46 -1.61 6.01 2.91
C LEU A 46 -2.77 6.17 3.89
N SER A 47 -2.70 7.12 4.82
CA SER A 47 -3.72 7.32 5.85
C SER A 47 -4.86 8.21 5.38
N LEU A 48 -4.56 9.33 4.72
CA LEU A 48 -5.53 10.35 4.33
C LEU A 48 -6.40 9.91 3.16
N PHE A 49 -5.80 9.34 2.12
CA PHE A 49 -6.48 9.07 0.87
C PHE A 49 -7.07 7.66 0.87
N SER A 50 -8.38 7.51 0.81
CA SER A 50 -9.05 6.20 0.89
C SER A 50 -10.10 6.02 -0.20
N VAL A 51 -10.36 4.77 -0.56
CA VAL A 51 -11.44 4.37 -1.48
C VAL A 51 -12.70 4.08 -0.65
N PRO A 52 -13.91 4.43 -1.12
CA PRO A 52 -15.14 4.04 -0.43
C PRO A 52 -15.21 2.53 -0.23
N GLY A 53 -15.43 2.08 1.00
CA GLY A 53 -15.47 0.67 1.37
C GLY A 53 -14.12 0.06 1.79
N ASP A 54 -12.99 0.77 1.63
CA ASP A 54 -11.66 0.27 2.04
C ASP A 54 -11.38 0.51 3.54
N LYS A 55 -11.97 1.55 4.15
CA LYS A 55 -11.83 1.87 5.58
C LYS A 55 -13.15 2.38 6.17
N HIS A 56 -13.34 2.18 7.47
CA HIS A 56 -14.50 2.73 8.21
C HIS A 56 -14.53 4.26 8.20
N LEU A 57 -13.36 4.90 8.26
CA LEU A 57 -13.22 6.36 8.21
C LEU A 57 -12.57 6.77 6.89
N VAL A 58 -13.31 7.52 6.07
CA VAL A 58 -12.80 8.11 4.82
C VAL A 58 -12.50 9.58 5.07
N LEU A 59 -11.22 9.93 5.12
CA LEU A 59 -10.76 11.33 5.27
C LEU A 59 -10.83 12.07 3.92
N VAL A 60 -10.12 11.56 2.91
CA VAL A 60 -10.14 12.08 1.54
C VAL A 60 -10.49 10.97 0.58
N ARG A 61 -11.62 11.09 -0.11
CA ARG A 61 -12.08 10.10 -1.09
C ARG A 61 -11.31 10.22 -2.40
N ILE A 62 -10.74 9.12 -2.86
CA ILE A 62 -10.06 9.04 -4.17
C ILE A 62 -10.55 7.85 -5.01
N PRO A 63 -10.38 7.88 -6.34
CA PRO A 63 -10.65 6.73 -7.20
C PRO A 63 -9.74 5.53 -6.84
N GLY A 64 -10.27 4.31 -6.99
CA GLY A 64 -9.51 3.08 -6.72
C GLY A 64 -8.18 2.95 -7.46
N PRO A 65 -8.06 3.31 -8.76
CA PRO A 65 -6.77 3.30 -9.45
C PRO A 65 -5.76 4.26 -8.83
N MET A 66 -6.19 5.42 -8.34
CA MET A 66 -5.31 6.37 -7.64
C MET A 66 -4.83 5.81 -6.31
N ARG A 67 -5.67 5.04 -5.61
CA ARG A 67 -5.26 4.37 -4.37
C ARG A 67 -4.19 3.31 -4.63
N ILE A 68 -4.34 2.53 -5.69
CA ILE A 68 -3.33 1.55 -6.11
C ILE A 68 -2.01 2.24 -6.42
N LEU A 69 -2.04 3.36 -7.16
CA LEU A 69 -0.83 4.12 -7.49
C LEU A 69 -0.15 4.70 -6.23
N LEU A 70 -0.91 5.15 -5.24
CA LEU A 70 -0.35 5.60 -3.95
C LEU A 70 0.32 4.45 -3.19
N GLU A 71 -0.37 3.30 -3.08
CA GLU A 71 0.19 2.10 -2.42
C GLU A 71 1.47 1.64 -3.14
N ALA A 72 1.46 1.58 -4.47
CA ALA A 72 2.64 1.24 -5.27
C ALA A 72 3.76 2.28 -5.14
N GLY A 73 3.43 3.57 -5.10
CA GLY A 73 4.40 4.65 -4.95
C GLY A 73 5.10 4.62 -3.59
N VAL A 74 4.35 4.40 -2.51
CA VAL A 74 4.93 4.25 -1.16
C VAL A 74 5.73 2.95 -1.05
N GLY A 75 5.25 1.85 -1.64
CA GLY A 75 6.02 0.61 -1.74
C GLY A 75 7.35 0.79 -2.48
N ALA A 76 7.33 1.47 -3.63
CA ALA A 76 8.53 1.78 -4.41
C ALA A 76 9.51 2.68 -3.64
N ALA A 77 9.01 3.71 -2.94
CA ALA A 77 9.81 4.54 -2.05
C ALA A 77 10.44 3.70 -0.93
N GLY A 78 9.68 2.78 -0.34
CA GLY A 78 10.16 1.81 0.65
C GLY A 78 11.29 0.92 0.12
N ILE A 79 11.13 0.37 -1.10
CA ILE A 79 12.14 -0.47 -1.76
C ILE A 79 13.43 0.32 -2.02
N ALA A 80 13.31 1.54 -2.56
CA ALA A 80 14.46 2.42 -2.78
C ALA A 80 15.16 2.79 -1.47
N ALA A 81 14.39 3.07 -0.42
CA ALA A 81 14.91 3.33 0.91
C ALA A 81 15.63 2.12 1.51
N ALA A 82 15.06 0.92 1.37
CA ALA A 82 15.69 -0.32 1.82
C ALA A 82 17.02 -0.57 1.09
N GLY A 83 17.08 -0.26 -0.21
CA GLY A 83 18.32 -0.31 -0.99
C GLY A 83 19.39 0.67 -0.48
N ARG A 84 18.98 1.85 -0.03
CA ARG A 84 19.89 2.87 0.53
C ARG A 84 20.42 2.50 1.90
N VAL A 85 19.59 1.87 2.75
CA VAL A 85 19.94 1.54 4.15
C VAL A 85 20.65 0.19 4.25
N GLY A 86 20.18 -0.83 3.52
CA GLY A 86 20.64 -2.22 3.63
C GLY A 86 21.23 -2.81 2.34
N GLY A 87 21.41 -2.00 1.29
CA GLY A 87 21.93 -2.45 0.00
C GLY A 87 20.93 -3.24 -0.85
N SER A 88 21.39 -3.73 -2.01
CA SER A 88 20.56 -4.45 -2.98
C SER A 88 19.79 -5.65 -2.42
N PRO A 89 20.34 -6.48 -1.50
CA PRO A 89 19.59 -7.61 -0.94
C PRO A 89 18.33 -7.18 -0.20
N ALA A 90 18.39 -6.10 0.59
CA ALA A 90 17.23 -5.59 1.32
C ALA A 90 16.15 -5.05 0.37
N ALA A 91 16.55 -4.33 -0.68
CA ALA A 91 15.63 -3.86 -1.71
C ALA A 91 14.93 -5.03 -2.44
N LEU A 92 15.69 -6.05 -2.84
CA LEU A 92 15.16 -7.22 -3.55
C LEU A 92 14.18 -8.02 -2.69
N LEU A 93 14.50 -8.24 -1.41
CA LEU A 93 13.61 -8.93 -0.48
C LEU A 93 12.29 -8.17 -0.29
N LEU A 94 12.35 -6.86 -0.09
CA LEU A 94 11.16 -6.04 0.07
C LEU A 94 10.34 -5.98 -1.23
N ALA A 95 10.99 -5.87 -2.39
CA ALA A 95 10.33 -5.89 -3.69
C ALA A 95 9.61 -7.22 -3.96
N ALA A 96 10.27 -8.35 -3.68
CA ALA A 96 9.66 -9.67 -3.81
C ALA A 96 8.43 -9.83 -2.91
N ALA A 97 8.50 -9.31 -1.68
CA ALA A 97 7.39 -9.33 -0.75
C ALA A 97 6.19 -8.48 -1.21
N TYR A 98 6.43 -7.29 -1.75
CA TYR A 98 5.37 -6.48 -2.38
C TYR A 98 4.76 -7.18 -3.60
N LEU A 99 5.58 -7.80 -4.46
CA LEU A 99 5.07 -8.56 -5.62
C LEU A 99 4.18 -9.73 -5.17
N ALA A 100 4.56 -10.45 -4.11
CA ALA A 100 3.73 -11.49 -3.52
C ALA A 100 2.40 -10.92 -2.99
N LEU A 101 2.43 -9.79 -2.28
CA LEU A 101 1.22 -9.11 -1.83
C LEU A 101 0.31 -8.75 -3.00
N PHE A 102 0.83 -8.11 -4.06
CA PHE A 102 0.04 -7.70 -5.23
C PHE A 102 -0.55 -8.92 -5.97
N GLY A 103 0.21 -10.02 -6.07
CA GLY A 103 -0.30 -11.27 -6.65
C GLY A 103 -1.44 -11.88 -5.84
N LEU A 104 -1.30 -11.93 -4.50
CA LEU A 104 -2.31 -12.50 -3.61
C LEU A 104 -3.56 -11.59 -3.47
N SER A 105 -3.40 -10.28 -3.60
CA SER A 105 -4.47 -9.28 -3.50
C SER A 105 -5.12 -8.93 -4.85
N TRP A 106 -4.90 -9.72 -5.91
CA TRP A 106 -5.42 -9.43 -7.25
C TRP A 106 -6.92 -9.13 -7.29
N ARG A 107 -7.74 -9.85 -6.50
CA ARG A 107 -9.19 -9.60 -6.43
C ARG A 107 -9.52 -8.19 -5.89
N ARG A 108 -8.77 -7.71 -4.89
CA ARG A 108 -8.90 -6.35 -4.34
C ARG A 108 -8.47 -5.31 -5.36
N LEU A 109 -7.39 -5.57 -6.09
CA LEU A 109 -6.89 -4.69 -7.15
C LEU A 109 -7.89 -4.59 -8.31
N ALA A 110 -8.45 -5.71 -8.75
CA ALA A 110 -9.47 -5.76 -9.81
C ALA A 110 -10.71 -4.94 -9.42
N TRP A 111 -11.21 -5.13 -8.19
CA TRP A 111 -12.31 -4.34 -7.64
C TRP A 111 -11.99 -2.84 -7.59
N MET A 112 -10.81 -2.46 -7.11
CA MET A 112 -10.37 -1.06 -7.12
C MET A 112 -10.24 -0.48 -8.54
N TRP A 113 -10.00 -1.33 -9.54
CA TRP A 113 -9.99 -0.94 -10.95
C TRP A 113 -11.39 -0.85 -11.58
N GLY A 114 -12.45 -1.21 -10.85
CA GLY A 114 -13.83 -1.24 -11.34
C GLY A 114 -14.17 -2.50 -12.13
N ARG A 115 -13.46 -3.61 -11.90
CA ARG A 115 -13.74 -4.94 -12.49
C ARG A 115 -14.32 -5.90 -11.47
#